data_AF-A0A3B9BST5-F1
#
_entry.id   AF-A0A3B9BST5-F1
#
_cell.length_a   1.000
_cell.length_b   1.000
_cell.length_c   1.000
_cell.angle_alpha   90.00
_cell.angle_beta   90.00
_cell.angle_gamma   90.00
#
_symmetry.space_group_name_H-M   'P 1'
#
loop_
_entity.id
_entity.type
_entity.pdbx_description
1 polymer ?
#
loop_
_entity_poly.entity_id
_entity_poly.type
_entity_poly.pdbx_seq_one_letter_code
_entity_poly.pdbx_strand_id
1 'polypeptide(L)'
;MSDTFKFHDLESAPEASKELLSRLFAESGRNGFYAVLSESPETLKAYTQLHSLFMNTSFTDEERTVIWQTINVEQECTFCVPAHTAMAKHMKIDDKVSNALRDETPLPTAKLEALRSFTLEVVRTRGNASKAIIADFLKSGYTHQNILEVVLGLSQKIISNYINHLAETPMEEKYSQFSWTKS
;
A
#
# COMPACT_ATOMS: atom_id res chain seq x y z
N MET A 1 -4.31 -27.90 -14.00
CA MET A 1 -4.47 -26.45 -14.26
C MET A 1 -3.10 -25.82 -14.11
N SER A 2 -2.85 -24.62 -14.65
CA SER A 2 -1.56 -23.94 -14.44
C SER A 2 -1.45 -23.48 -12.99
N ASP A 3 -0.27 -23.61 -12.40
CA ASP A 3 0.02 -23.11 -11.03
C ASP A 3 0.46 -21.63 -11.03
N THR A 4 0.42 -20.98 -12.19
CA THR A 4 0.82 -19.58 -12.40
C THR A 4 -0.38 -18.67 -12.65
N PHE A 5 -0.32 -17.46 -12.09
CA PHE A 5 -1.32 -16.42 -12.36
C PHE A 5 -1.22 -15.91 -13.80
N LYS A 6 -2.38 -15.63 -14.40
CA LYS A 6 -2.45 -14.93 -15.68
C LYS A 6 -2.39 -13.42 -15.45
N PHE A 7 -1.56 -12.74 -16.22
CA PHE A 7 -1.50 -11.29 -16.26
C PHE A 7 -2.41 -10.83 -17.41
N HIS A 8 -3.66 -10.49 -17.09
CA HIS A 8 -4.64 -10.13 -18.11
C HIS A 8 -4.38 -8.75 -18.73
N ASP A 9 -4.69 -8.66 -20.01
CA ASP A 9 -4.95 -7.42 -20.73
C ASP A 9 -6.47 -7.20 -20.89
N LEU A 10 -6.86 -6.17 -21.64
CA LEU A 10 -8.28 -5.83 -21.84
C LEU A 10 -9.04 -6.86 -22.69
N GLU A 11 -8.34 -7.69 -23.47
CA GLU A 11 -8.97 -8.73 -24.28
C GLU A 11 -9.23 -9.98 -23.44
N SER A 12 -8.25 -10.33 -22.61
CA SER A 12 -8.22 -11.57 -21.85
C SER A 12 -8.80 -11.50 -20.44
N ALA A 13 -9.01 -10.30 -19.88
CA ALA A 13 -9.65 -10.12 -18.59
C ALA A 13 -11.11 -10.63 -18.60
N PRO A 14 -11.63 -11.14 -17.46
CA PRO A 14 -13.05 -11.42 -17.30
C PRO A 14 -13.90 -10.20 -17.68
N GLU A 15 -15.03 -10.43 -18.35
CA GLU A 15 -15.87 -9.35 -18.90
C GLU A 15 -16.26 -8.31 -17.83
N ALA A 16 -16.61 -8.78 -16.63
CA ALA A 16 -16.97 -7.91 -15.49
C ALA A 16 -15.81 -7.05 -14.96
N SER A 17 -14.56 -7.37 -15.28
CA SER A 17 -13.38 -6.60 -14.88
C SER A 17 -12.94 -5.58 -15.93
N LYS A 18 -13.32 -5.75 -17.21
CA LYS A 18 -12.73 -4.99 -18.34
C LYS A 18 -12.88 -3.49 -18.21
N GLU A 19 -14.08 -3.01 -17.83
CA GLU A 19 -14.33 -1.57 -17.69
C GLU A 19 -13.46 -0.95 -16.60
N LEU A 20 -13.43 -1.57 -15.41
CA LEU A 20 -12.64 -1.09 -14.28
C LEU A 20 -11.13 -1.20 -14.56
N LEU A 21 -10.67 -2.32 -15.15
CA LEU A 21 -9.28 -2.50 -15.55
C LEU A 21 -8.83 -1.44 -16.56
N SER A 22 -9.66 -1.14 -17.55
CA SER A 22 -9.40 -0.10 -18.55
C SER A 22 -9.20 1.27 -17.90
N ARG A 23 -10.09 1.66 -16.97
CA ARG A 23 -9.94 2.92 -16.22
C ARG A 23 -8.65 2.96 -15.40
N LEU A 24 -8.36 1.89 -14.65
CA LEU A 24 -7.14 1.82 -13.83
C LEU A 24 -5.86 1.92 -14.68
N PHE A 25 -5.83 1.28 -15.85
CA PHE A 25 -4.72 1.38 -16.80
C PHE A 25 -4.59 2.78 -17.40
N ALA A 26 -5.69 3.49 -17.65
CA ALA A 26 -5.65 4.87 -18.13
C ALA A 26 -5.13 5.84 -17.05
N GLU A 27 -5.51 5.63 -15.79
CA GLU A 27 -5.15 6.52 -14.66
C GLU A 27 -3.71 6.33 -14.18
N SER A 28 -3.22 5.09 -14.14
CA SER A 28 -1.94 4.73 -13.49
C SER A 28 -0.90 4.10 -14.43
N GLY A 29 -1.28 3.92 -15.69
CA GLY A 29 -0.57 3.10 -16.66
C GLY A 29 -0.75 1.60 -16.40
N ARG A 30 -0.59 0.81 -17.46
CA ARG A 30 -0.56 -0.66 -17.36
C ARG A 30 0.45 -1.12 -16.32
N ASN A 31 0.07 -2.10 -15.52
CA ASN A 31 0.94 -2.76 -14.54
C ASN A 31 0.42 -4.16 -14.22
N GLY A 32 1.33 -5.03 -13.78
CA GLY A 32 1.08 -6.43 -13.50
C GLY A 32 0.13 -6.66 -12.33
N PHE A 33 0.14 -5.79 -11.32
CA PHE A 33 -0.77 -5.92 -10.18
C PHE A 33 -2.24 -5.85 -10.62
N TYR A 34 -2.63 -4.84 -11.39
CA TYR A 34 -4.01 -4.75 -11.90
C TYR A 34 -4.33 -5.83 -12.92
N ALA A 35 -3.34 -6.25 -13.73
CA ALA A 35 -3.50 -7.36 -14.66
C ALA A 35 -3.90 -8.66 -13.93
N VAL A 36 -3.19 -9.02 -12.88
CA VAL A 36 -3.48 -10.21 -12.04
C VAL A 36 -4.79 -10.04 -11.27
N LEU A 37 -4.97 -8.89 -10.62
CA LEU A 37 -6.13 -8.62 -9.78
C LEU A 37 -7.46 -8.72 -10.55
N SER A 38 -7.43 -8.42 -11.86
CA SER A 38 -8.61 -8.45 -12.72
C SER A 38 -9.20 -9.84 -12.94
N GLU A 39 -8.47 -10.93 -12.64
CA GLU A 39 -9.03 -12.30 -12.64
C GLU A 39 -10.23 -12.40 -11.67
N SER A 40 -10.25 -11.59 -10.59
CA SER A 40 -11.39 -11.47 -9.66
C SER A 40 -12.02 -10.07 -9.74
N PRO A 41 -13.15 -9.89 -10.45
CA PRO A 41 -13.83 -8.60 -10.56
C PRO A 41 -14.17 -7.97 -9.20
N GLU A 42 -14.60 -8.79 -8.25
CA GLU A 42 -14.99 -8.38 -6.90
C GLU A 42 -13.78 -7.88 -6.10
N THR A 43 -12.65 -8.56 -6.20
CA THR A 43 -11.41 -8.15 -5.51
C THR A 43 -10.84 -6.88 -6.13
N LEU A 44 -10.85 -6.76 -7.46
CA LEU A 44 -10.46 -5.53 -8.18
C LEU A 44 -11.32 -4.32 -7.74
N LYS A 45 -12.65 -4.52 -7.67
CA LYS A 45 -13.60 -3.51 -7.20
C LYS A 45 -13.34 -3.13 -5.74
N ALA A 46 -13.18 -4.12 -4.86
CA ALA A 46 -12.91 -3.89 -3.45
C ALA A 46 -11.61 -3.10 -3.24
N TYR A 47 -10.51 -3.49 -3.89
CA TYR A 47 -9.24 -2.77 -3.82
C TYR A 47 -9.39 -1.29 -4.23
N THR A 48 -10.07 -1.06 -5.36
CA THR A 48 -10.27 0.31 -5.88
C THR A 48 -11.13 1.15 -4.94
N GLN A 49 -12.19 0.56 -4.38
CA GLN A 49 -13.05 1.25 -3.43
C GLN A 49 -12.32 1.54 -2.11
N LEU A 50 -11.54 0.58 -1.59
CA LEU A 50 -10.72 0.77 -0.40
C LEU A 50 -9.68 1.87 -0.60
N HIS A 51 -9.04 1.94 -1.78
CA HIS A 51 -8.12 3.03 -2.12
C HIS A 51 -8.82 4.39 -2.07
N SER A 52 -9.98 4.53 -2.72
CA SER A 52 -10.77 5.76 -2.70
C SER A 52 -11.20 6.15 -1.28
N LEU A 53 -11.68 5.20 -0.49
CA LEU A 53 -12.05 5.45 0.90
C LEU A 53 -10.84 5.87 1.75
N PHE A 54 -9.69 5.23 1.56
CA PHE A 54 -8.48 5.57 2.29
C PHE A 54 -7.94 6.96 1.92
N MET A 55 -8.06 7.37 0.66
CA MET A 55 -7.73 8.75 0.25
C MET A 55 -8.64 9.81 0.88
N ASN A 56 -9.86 9.43 1.28
CA ASN A 56 -10.82 10.31 1.97
C ASN A 56 -10.74 10.25 3.50
N THR A 57 -9.73 9.56 4.06
CA THR A 57 -9.49 9.54 5.50
C THR A 57 -9.01 10.88 6.04
N SER A 58 -9.01 11.01 7.36
CA SER A 58 -8.53 12.22 8.03
C SER A 58 -7.02 12.45 7.98
N PHE A 59 -6.25 11.49 7.46
CA PHE A 59 -4.80 11.61 7.30
C PHE A 59 -4.39 12.62 6.23
N THR A 60 -3.20 13.17 6.34
CA THR A 60 -2.55 13.90 5.25
C THR A 60 -1.96 12.95 4.20
N ASP A 61 -1.56 13.49 3.05
CA ASP A 61 -0.84 12.74 2.01
C ASP A 61 0.50 12.16 2.52
N GLU A 62 1.18 12.88 3.41
CA GLU A 62 2.40 12.44 4.07
C GLU A 62 2.12 11.28 5.05
N GLU A 63 1.07 11.38 5.85
CA GLU A 63 0.68 10.32 6.80
C GLU A 63 0.17 9.06 6.08
N ARG A 64 -0.59 9.20 4.99
CA ARG A 64 -0.96 8.08 4.11
C ARG A 64 0.28 7.39 3.54
N THR A 65 1.29 8.16 3.14
CA THR A 65 2.57 7.62 2.65
C THR A 65 3.29 6.81 3.73
N VAL A 66 3.35 7.33 4.96
CA VAL A 66 3.90 6.60 6.11
C VAL A 66 3.19 5.28 6.31
N ILE A 67 1.86 5.26 6.36
CA ILE A 67 1.09 4.02 6.56
C ILE A 67 1.37 3.00 5.45
N TRP A 68 1.18 3.40 4.19
CA TRP A 68 1.33 2.50 3.06
C TRP A 68 2.74 1.94 2.92
N GLN A 69 3.77 2.79 2.97
CA GLN A 69 5.14 2.31 2.80
C GLN A 69 5.62 1.51 4.01
N THR A 70 5.21 1.86 5.23
CA THR A 70 5.47 1.03 6.43
C THR A 70 4.96 -0.39 6.23
N ILE A 71 3.71 -0.55 5.77
CA ILE A 71 3.13 -1.88 5.53
C ILE A 71 3.85 -2.60 4.38
N ASN A 72 4.17 -1.88 3.30
CA ASN A 72 4.86 -2.46 2.14
C ASN A 72 6.26 -2.98 2.48
N VAL A 73 7.02 -2.22 3.27
CA VAL A 73 8.38 -2.59 3.72
C VAL A 73 8.31 -3.74 4.72
N GLU A 74 7.42 -3.66 5.71
CA GLU A 74 7.23 -4.73 6.70
C GLU A 74 6.84 -6.06 6.04
N GLN A 75 5.98 -6.01 5.02
CA GLN A 75 5.56 -7.18 4.24
C GLN A 75 6.51 -7.50 3.07
N GLU A 76 7.60 -6.76 2.88
CA GLU A 76 8.62 -7.07 1.86
C GLU A 76 8.06 -7.14 0.43
N CYS A 77 7.04 -6.33 0.12
CA CYS A 77 6.44 -6.33 -1.21
C CYS A 77 7.32 -5.56 -2.21
N THR A 78 8.12 -6.29 -2.99
CA THR A 78 9.07 -5.76 -3.99
C THR A 78 8.41 -5.03 -5.15
N PHE A 79 7.13 -5.30 -5.45
CA PHE A 79 6.33 -4.47 -6.37
C PHE A 79 5.83 -3.18 -5.69
N CYS A 80 5.34 -3.29 -4.47
CA CYS A 80 4.61 -2.23 -3.80
C CYS A 80 5.53 -1.12 -3.29
N VAL A 81 6.72 -1.45 -2.79
CA VAL A 81 7.66 -0.44 -2.26
C VAL A 81 8.10 0.53 -3.38
N PRO A 82 8.58 0.10 -4.55
CA PRO A 82 8.89 1.01 -5.66
C PRO A 82 7.67 1.79 -6.16
N ALA A 83 6.51 1.14 -6.32
CA ALA A 83 5.29 1.80 -6.80
C ALA A 83 4.82 2.92 -5.86
N HIS A 84 4.83 2.68 -4.54
CA HIS A 84 4.46 3.70 -3.55
C HIS A 84 5.57 4.75 -3.34
N THR A 85 6.83 4.47 -3.69
CA THR A 85 7.90 5.48 -3.75
C THR A 85 7.64 6.46 -4.90
N ALA A 86 7.29 5.94 -6.08
CA ALA A 86 6.91 6.77 -7.23
C ALA A 86 5.67 7.62 -6.92
N MET A 87 4.67 7.04 -6.26
CA MET A 87 3.45 7.76 -5.87
C MET A 87 3.74 8.88 -4.86
N ALA A 88 4.57 8.62 -3.84
CA ALA A 88 4.98 9.65 -2.88
C ALA A 88 5.67 10.84 -3.59
N LYS A 89 6.51 10.56 -4.60
CA LYS A 89 7.12 11.61 -5.43
C LYS A 89 6.08 12.42 -6.20
N HIS A 90 5.08 11.77 -6.79
CA HIS A 90 3.98 12.45 -7.48
C HIS A 90 3.14 13.32 -6.53
N MET A 91 2.91 12.85 -5.30
CA MET A 91 2.24 13.58 -4.22
C MET A 91 3.13 14.68 -3.60
N LYS A 92 4.36 14.88 -4.09
CA LYS A 92 5.34 15.87 -3.62
C LYS A 92 5.71 15.71 -2.14
N ILE A 93 5.71 14.48 -1.65
CA ILE A 93 6.22 14.15 -0.31
C ILE A 93 7.75 14.33 -0.30
N ASP A 94 8.30 14.85 0.80
CA ASP A 94 9.76 14.98 0.97
C ASP A 94 10.41 13.58 0.87
N ASP A 95 11.44 13.48 0.04
CA ASP A 95 12.18 12.23 -0.17
C ASP A 95 12.74 11.67 1.14
N LYS A 96 13.00 12.52 2.15
CA LYS A 96 13.42 12.10 3.50
C LYS A 96 12.42 11.14 4.16
N VAL A 97 11.13 11.31 3.92
CA VAL A 97 10.09 10.43 4.49
C VAL A 97 10.16 9.06 3.83
N SER A 98 10.17 9.01 2.48
CA SER A 98 10.22 7.73 1.76
C SER A 98 11.54 7.00 1.97
N ASN A 99 12.67 7.71 1.99
CA ASN A 99 13.97 7.11 2.27
C ASN A 99 14.01 6.53 3.69
N ALA A 100 13.54 7.27 4.70
CA ALA A 100 13.49 6.77 6.07
C ALA A 100 12.61 5.52 6.23
N LEU A 101 11.49 5.45 5.49
CA LEU A 101 10.61 4.28 5.49
C LEU A 101 11.27 3.08 4.81
N ARG A 102 11.90 3.29 3.65
CA ARG A 102 12.57 2.24 2.87
C ARG A 102 13.82 1.68 3.53
N ASP A 103 14.55 2.53 4.24
CA ASP A 103 15.82 2.21 4.91
C ASP A 103 15.62 1.87 6.39
N GLU A 104 14.36 1.87 6.88
CA GLU A 104 13.99 1.62 8.27
C GLU A 104 14.73 2.53 9.29
N THR A 105 15.02 3.77 8.89
CA THR A 105 15.67 4.80 9.74
C THR A 105 14.64 5.77 10.35
N PRO A 106 14.98 6.56 11.39
CA PRO A 106 14.01 7.45 12.05
C PRO A 106 13.34 8.44 11.10
N LEU A 107 12.02 8.62 11.25
CA LEU A 107 11.25 9.60 10.47
C LEU A 107 11.53 11.05 10.91
N PRO A 108 11.30 12.06 10.04
CA PRO A 108 11.62 13.46 10.33
C PRO A 108 10.92 14.08 11.55
N THR A 109 9.80 13.52 12.00
CA THR A 109 9.06 14.03 13.16
C THR A 109 8.62 12.90 14.09
N ALA A 110 8.56 13.19 15.39
CA ALA A 110 8.05 12.26 16.38
C ALA A 110 6.59 11.84 16.14
N LYS A 111 5.79 12.70 15.50
CA LYS A 111 4.40 12.38 15.15
C LYS A 111 4.33 11.31 14.06
N LEU A 112 5.11 11.46 12.99
CA LEU A 112 5.18 10.44 11.92
C LEU A 112 5.80 9.14 12.44
N GLU A 113 6.79 9.23 13.34
CA GLU A 113 7.39 8.06 13.98
C GLU A 113 6.38 7.26 14.83
N ALA A 114 5.52 7.97 15.57
CA ALA A 114 4.42 7.34 16.31
C ALA A 114 3.42 6.64 15.37
N LEU A 115 3.12 7.24 14.22
CA LEU A 115 2.26 6.63 13.19
C LEU A 115 2.90 5.37 12.60
N ARG A 116 4.19 5.41 12.26
CA ARG A 116 4.93 4.23 11.81
C ARG A 116 4.91 3.12 12.86
N SER A 117 5.24 3.46 14.11
CA SER A 117 5.32 2.51 15.22
C SER A 117 3.97 1.83 15.49
N PHE A 118 2.89 2.61 15.54
CA PHE A 118 1.54 2.07 15.68
C PHE A 118 1.15 1.18 14.49
N THR A 119 1.44 1.63 13.25
CA THR A 119 1.18 0.84 12.05
C THR A 119 1.91 -0.50 12.07
N LEU A 120 3.20 -0.52 12.44
CA LEU A 120 3.99 -1.74 12.59
C LEU A 120 3.43 -2.68 13.65
N GLU A 121 3.03 -2.15 14.82
CA GLU A 121 2.40 -2.96 15.86
C GLU A 121 1.13 -3.65 15.33
N VAL A 122 0.24 -2.90 14.68
CA VAL A 122 -1.01 -3.46 14.12
C VAL A 122 -0.71 -4.57 13.11
N VAL A 123 0.27 -4.37 12.23
CA VAL A 123 0.70 -5.39 11.25
C VAL A 123 1.25 -6.64 11.94
N ARG A 124 2.27 -6.47 12.80
CA ARG A 124 3.03 -7.57 13.42
C ARG A 124 2.18 -8.38 14.40
N THR A 125 1.29 -7.73 15.13
CA THR A 125 0.42 -8.37 16.14
C THR A 125 -0.95 -8.78 15.59
N ARG A 126 -1.20 -8.57 14.29
CA ARG A 126 -2.50 -8.82 13.64
C ARG A 126 -3.64 -8.09 14.35
N GLY A 127 -3.39 -6.84 14.73
CA GLY A 127 -4.35 -5.97 15.42
C GLY A 127 -4.43 -6.13 16.93
N ASN A 128 -3.71 -7.09 17.54
CA ASN A 128 -3.65 -7.23 18.99
C ASN A 128 -2.64 -6.24 19.61
N ALA A 129 -2.82 -4.96 19.33
CA ALA A 129 -1.94 -3.89 19.76
C ALA A 129 -2.01 -3.67 21.28
N SER A 130 -0.85 -3.47 21.91
CA SER A 130 -0.79 -3.19 23.35
C SER A 130 -1.50 -1.88 23.72
N LYS A 131 -2.08 -1.81 24.93
CA LYS A 131 -2.68 -0.56 25.45
C LYS A 131 -1.67 0.59 25.52
N ALA A 132 -0.39 0.29 25.73
CA ALA A 132 0.69 1.27 25.77
C ALA A 132 0.85 1.95 24.41
N ILE A 133 0.96 1.18 23.32
CA ILE A 133 1.14 1.77 21.98
C ILE A 133 -0.08 2.59 21.54
N ILE A 134 -1.29 2.19 21.95
CA ILE A 134 -2.52 2.94 21.67
C ILE A 134 -2.48 4.28 22.41
N ALA A 135 -2.09 4.28 23.69
CA ALA A 135 -1.99 5.50 24.48
C ALA A 135 -0.94 6.46 23.92
N ASP A 136 0.22 5.95 23.50
CA ASP A 136 1.28 6.75 22.90
C ASP A 136 0.85 7.36 21.55
N PHE A 137 0.19 6.57 20.70
CA PHE A 137 -0.37 7.04 19.43
C PHE A 137 -1.36 8.20 19.62
N LEU A 138 -2.27 8.07 20.59
CA LEU A 138 -3.24 9.12 20.93
C LEU A 138 -2.55 10.36 21.52
N LYS A 139 -1.53 10.18 22.36
CA LYS A 139 -0.74 11.27 22.96
C LYS A 139 0.03 12.07 21.91
N SER A 140 0.39 11.45 20.78
CA SER A 140 1.00 12.13 19.62
C SER A 140 0.02 12.96 18.79
N GLY A 141 -1.25 13.06 19.21
CA GLY A 141 -2.28 13.89 18.58
C GLY A 141 -3.15 13.18 17.56
N TYR A 142 -3.06 11.85 17.47
CA TYR A 142 -4.00 11.04 16.70
C TYR A 142 -5.25 10.70 17.51
N THR A 143 -6.27 10.20 16.83
CA THR A 143 -7.59 9.92 17.41
C THR A 143 -7.97 8.45 17.26
N HIS A 144 -9.05 8.02 17.93
CA HIS A 144 -9.64 6.70 17.67
C HIS A 144 -10.11 6.54 16.22
N GLN A 145 -10.53 7.62 15.55
CA GLN A 145 -10.81 7.57 14.11
C GLN A 145 -9.57 7.16 13.32
N ASN A 146 -8.41 7.76 13.62
CA ASN A 146 -7.15 7.41 12.96
C ASN A 146 -6.76 5.94 13.16
N ILE A 147 -7.05 5.36 14.32
CA ILE A 147 -6.83 3.92 14.56
C ILE A 147 -7.64 3.07 13.57
N LEU A 148 -8.92 3.37 13.38
CA LEU A 148 -9.77 2.66 12.42
C LEU A 148 -9.29 2.87 10.97
N GLU A 149 -8.83 4.08 10.66
CA GLU A 149 -8.32 4.42 9.33
C GLU A 149 -6.98 3.74 9.01
N VAL A 150 -6.11 3.48 10.01
CA VAL A 150 -4.92 2.61 9.83
C VAL A 150 -5.34 1.19 9.45
N VAL A 151 -6.38 0.64 10.08
CA VAL A 151 -6.91 -0.69 9.72
C VAL A 151 -7.49 -0.70 8.30
N LEU A 152 -8.14 0.38 7.87
CA LEU A 152 -8.60 0.55 6.49
C LEU A 152 -7.42 0.52 5.49
N GLY A 153 -6.36 1.28 5.78
CA GLY A 153 -5.13 1.29 4.97
C GLY A 153 -4.46 -0.08 4.93
N LEU A 154 -4.38 -0.78 6.06
CA LEU A 154 -3.89 -2.15 6.14
C LEU A 154 -4.73 -3.13 5.32
N SER A 155 -6.06 -3.03 5.37
CA SER A 155 -6.96 -3.89 4.61
C SER A 155 -6.74 -3.75 3.11
N GLN A 156 -6.60 -2.52 2.61
CA GLN A 156 -6.21 -2.26 1.23
C GLN A 156 -4.85 -2.92 0.89
N LYS A 157 -3.89 -2.81 1.81
CA LYS A 157 -2.52 -3.28 1.57
C LYS A 157 -2.34 -4.78 1.67
N ILE A 158 -3.11 -5.46 2.49
CA ILE A 158 -3.19 -6.92 2.48
C ILE A 158 -3.57 -7.43 1.09
N ILE A 159 -4.59 -6.83 0.45
CA ILE A 159 -4.98 -7.23 -0.91
C ILE A 159 -3.79 -7.05 -1.86
N SER A 160 -3.17 -5.88 -1.91
CA SER A 160 -2.10 -5.69 -2.90
C SER A 160 -0.83 -6.47 -2.61
N ASN A 161 -0.38 -6.49 -1.36
CA ASN A 161 0.93 -7.01 -1.04
C ASN A 161 0.92 -8.53 -1.14
N TYR A 162 -0.11 -9.19 -0.59
CA TYR A 162 -0.20 -10.64 -0.65
C TYR A 162 -0.47 -11.14 -2.06
N ILE A 163 -1.29 -10.43 -2.86
CA ILE A 163 -1.51 -10.82 -4.26
C ILE A 163 -0.22 -10.67 -5.07
N ASN A 164 0.57 -9.61 -4.85
CA ASN A 164 1.85 -9.47 -5.53
C ASN A 164 2.87 -10.54 -5.12
N HIS A 165 2.84 -11.02 -3.87
CA HIS A 165 3.65 -12.17 -3.47
C HIS A 165 3.17 -13.46 -4.15
N LEU A 166 1.87 -13.74 -4.09
CA LEU A 166 1.28 -14.97 -4.64
C LEU A 166 1.45 -15.06 -6.16
N ALA A 167 1.37 -13.93 -6.85
CA ALA A 167 1.52 -13.84 -8.30
C ALA A 167 2.95 -13.57 -8.75
N GLU A 168 3.90 -13.43 -7.81
CA GLU A 168 5.29 -13.08 -8.08
C GLU A 168 5.41 -11.89 -9.05
N THR A 169 4.56 -10.88 -8.84
CA THR A 169 4.43 -9.75 -9.76
C THR A 169 5.79 -9.07 -9.94
N PRO A 170 6.34 -9.01 -11.17
CA PRO A 170 7.62 -8.38 -11.40
C PRO A 170 7.51 -6.86 -11.21
N MET A 171 8.60 -6.23 -10.79
CA MET A 171 8.69 -4.77 -10.75
C MET A 171 8.54 -4.19 -12.17
N GLU A 172 7.76 -3.14 -12.31
CA GLU A 172 7.63 -2.42 -13.58
C GLU A 172 8.89 -1.60 -13.90
N GLU A 173 9.29 -1.55 -15.17
CA GLU A 173 10.44 -0.76 -15.64
C GLU A 173 10.31 0.74 -15.27
N LYS A 174 9.07 1.27 -15.31
CA LYS A 174 8.77 2.66 -14.91
C LYS A 174 9.10 2.96 -13.44
N TYR A 175 9.26 1.92 -12.60
CA TYR A 175 9.66 2.04 -11.19
C TYR A 175 11.14 1.70 -10.94
N SER A 176 11.94 1.42 -11.97
CA SER A 176 13.34 0.99 -11.86
C SER A 176 14.23 1.92 -11.01
N GLN A 177 14.05 3.24 -11.15
CA GLN A 177 14.74 4.25 -10.33
C GLN A 177 14.44 4.15 -8.82
N PHE A 178 13.35 3.46 -8.45
CA PHE A 178 12.93 3.22 -7.07
C PHE A 178 13.08 1.76 -6.67
N SER A 179 13.87 0.97 -7.42
CA SER A 179 14.19 -0.42 -7.09
C SER A 179 14.56 -0.56 -5.62
N TRP A 180 14.13 -1.65 -5.02
CA TRP A 180 14.23 -1.86 -3.58
C TRP A 180 14.41 -3.34 -3.27
N THR A 181 15.31 -3.59 -2.33
CA THR A 181 15.47 -4.86 -1.63
C THR A 181 15.51 -4.52 -0.15
N LYS A 182 14.91 -5.38 0.68
CA LYS A 182 15.03 -5.20 2.12
C LYS A 182 16.50 -5.34 2.53
N SER A 183 16.94 -4.44 3.39
CA SER A 183 18.30 -4.38 3.93
C SER A 183 18.56 -5.44 4.99
#